data_AF-A0A7S1E408-F1
#
_entry.id   AF-A0A7S1E408-F1
#
_cell.length_a   1.000
_cell.length_b   1.000
_cell.length_c   1.000
_cell.angle_alpha   90.00
_cell.angle_beta   90.00
_cell.angle_gamma   90.00
#
_symmetry.space_group_name_H-M   'P 1'
#
loop_
_entity.id
_entity.type
_entity.pdbx_description
1 polymer ?
#
loop_
_entity_poly.entity_id
_entity_poly.type
_entity_poly.pdbx_seq_one_letter_code
_entity_poly.pdbx_strand_id
1 'polypeptide(L)'
;KEHYRANQVAWDPSGRSVATLVSQPIGGGHFKYAMDNGFILWTFQGKQLYQQSYETFYQLQWRPREQLLSKTEIGKVRKNLKKYEKQFDMQDKEQERALKLEETKGKRAERTKYRSLVSRLKAIRSREHETRKTLLDGFDENDESNYFTREITVETILSSKEETVM
;
A
#
# COMPACT_ATOMS: atom_id res chain seq x y z
N LYS A 1 11.87 4.50 -1.38
CA LYS A 1 11.15 5.70 -0.88
C LYS A 1 12.08 6.37 0.11
N GLU A 2 12.21 7.68 0.05
CA GLU A 2 13.15 8.44 0.88
C GLU A 2 12.41 9.09 2.05
N HIS A 3 13.06 9.21 3.22
CA HIS A 3 12.56 10.04 4.30
C HIS A 3 13.28 11.39 4.26
N TYR A 4 12.68 12.33 3.52
CA TYR A 4 13.25 13.65 3.32
C TYR A 4 13.40 14.39 4.66
N ARG A 5 14.54 15.05 4.85
CA ARG A 5 14.92 15.81 6.07
C ARG A 5 14.99 14.98 7.36
N ALA A 6 15.06 13.65 7.26
CA ALA A 6 15.23 12.81 8.43
C ALA A 6 16.46 13.24 9.24
N ASN A 7 16.26 13.57 10.51
CA ASN A 7 17.31 14.07 11.41
C ASN A 7 17.65 13.08 12.52
N GLN A 8 16.81 12.08 12.76
CA GLN A 8 17.09 11.00 13.72
C GLN A 8 16.75 9.63 13.14
N VAL A 9 17.48 8.62 13.61
CA VAL A 9 17.26 7.21 13.29
C VAL A 9 17.29 6.43 14.60
N ALA A 10 16.30 5.56 14.82
CA ALA A 10 16.19 4.75 16.02
C ALA A 10 15.88 3.29 15.63
N TRP A 11 16.73 2.37 16.07
CA TRP A 11 16.51 0.93 15.92
C TRP A 11 15.64 0.39 17.05
N ASP A 12 14.71 -0.50 16.69
CA ASP A 12 13.97 -1.23 17.71
C ASP A 12 14.92 -2.17 18.49
N PRO A 13 14.66 -2.46 19.77
CA PRO A 13 15.52 -3.34 20.57
C PRO A 13 15.70 -4.76 20.00
N SER A 14 14.81 -5.21 19.10
CA SER A 14 14.94 -6.51 18.44
C SER A 14 15.74 -6.49 17.13
N GLY A 15 16.04 -5.30 16.59
CA GLY A 15 16.76 -5.11 15.32
C GLY A 15 15.97 -5.47 14.07
N ARG A 16 14.66 -5.71 14.17
CA ARG A 16 13.79 -6.09 13.04
C ARG A 16 13.24 -4.88 12.30
N SER A 17 13.11 -3.75 12.98
CA SER A 17 12.50 -2.54 12.46
C SER A 17 13.36 -1.31 12.76
N VAL A 18 13.36 -0.36 11.84
CA VAL A 18 14.00 0.96 12.04
C VAL A 18 12.97 2.06 11.91
N ALA A 19 13.06 3.05 12.79
CA ALA A 19 12.34 4.31 12.67
C ALA A 19 13.31 5.38 12.17
N THR A 20 12.90 6.09 11.13
CA THR A 20 13.54 7.34 10.70
C THR A 20 12.59 8.48 11.02
N LEU A 21 13.12 9.63 11.39
CA LEU A 21 12.37 10.66 12.12
C LEU A 21 12.70 12.04 11.57
N VAL A 22 11.69 12.90 11.49
CA VAL A 22 11.83 14.34 11.28
C VAL A 22 11.19 15.00 12.49
N SER A 23 12.02 15.38 13.46
CA SER A 23 11.55 16.04 14.68
C SER A 23 11.99 17.50 14.79
N GLN A 24 11.16 18.30 15.44
CA GLN A 24 11.47 19.68 15.77
C GLN A 24 12.02 19.79 17.21
N PRO A 25 12.92 20.76 17.47
CA PRO A 25 13.40 21.02 18.82
C PRO A 25 12.27 21.57 19.71
N ILE A 26 12.37 21.25 21.01
CA ILE A 26 11.40 21.69 22.04
C ILE A 26 11.49 23.20 22.28
N GLY A 27 12.68 23.80 22.13
CA GLY A 27 12.91 25.24 22.28
C GLY A 27 13.46 25.88 21.01
N GLY A 28 12.83 26.99 20.59
CA GLY A 28 13.29 27.86 19.49
C GLY A 28 13.10 27.28 18.08
N GLY A 29 12.71 28.13 17.12
CA GLY A 29 12.83 27.80 15.69
C GLY A 29 11.80 26.83 15.09
N HIS A 30 10.60 26.71 15.66
CA HIS A 30 9.53 25.81 15.17
C HIS A 30 9.20 26.00 13.68
N PHE A 31 9.26 27.24 13.18
CA PHE A 31 8.95 27.57 11.79
C PHE A 31 9.88 26.89 10.76
N LYS A 32 11.11 26.52 11.13
CA LYS A 32 12.05 25.82 10.23
C LYS A 32 11.68 24.34 10.01
N TYR A 33 10.89 23.77 10.92
CA TYR A 33 10.50 22.36 10.93
C TYR A 33 9.00 22.18 10.72
N ALA A 34 8.28 23.22 10.29
CA ALA A 34 6.81 23.20 10.22
C ALA A 34 6.23 22.26 9.14
N MET A 35 7.07 21.64 8.31
CA MET A 35 6.65 20.78 7.20
C MET A 35 7.36 19.43 7.30
N ASP A 36 6.61 18.35 7.06
CA ASP A 36 7.06 16.95 7.05
C ASP A 36 7.56 16.36 8.37
N ASN A 37 7.14 16.95 9.50
CA ASN A 37 7.37 16.37 10.82
C ASN A 37 6.70 14.99 10.95
N GLY A 38 7.40 14.03 11.57
CA GLY A 38 6.87 12.71 11.84
C GLY A 38 7.90 11.60 11.73
N PHE A 39 7.42 10.39 11.44
CA PHE A 39 8.28 9.21 11.33
C PHE A 39 7.86 8.25 10.23
N ILE A 40 8.85 7.53 9.71
CA ILE A 40 8.64 6.38 8.83
C ILE A 40 9.27 5.16 9.48
N LEU A 41 8.47 4.10 9.60
CA LEU A 41 8.88 2.78 10.04
C LEU A 41 9.26 1.92 8.83
N TRP A 42 10.39 1.26 8.94
CA TRP A 42 10.93 0.35 7.95
C TRP A 42 11.21 -1.02 8.57
N THR A 43 11.15 -2.06 7.77
CA THR A 43 11.81 -3.33 8.10
C THR A 43 13.32 -3.17 8.01
N PHE A 44 14.08 -4.06 8.64
CA PHE A 44 15.54 -4.13 8.49
C PHE A 44 16.00 -4.29 7.01
N GLN A 45 15.11 -4.76 6.13
CA GLN A 45 15.35 -4.90 4.68
C GLN A 45 15.07 -3.61 3.90
N GLY A 46 14.62 -2.53 4.56
CA GLY A 46 14.29 -1.27 3.91
C GLY A 46 12.88 -1.19 3.32
N LYS A 47 11.99 -2.13 3.64
CA LYS A 47 10.58 -2.04 3.24
C LYS A 47 9.83 -1.10 4.18
N GLN A 48 9.15 -0.09 3.65
CA GLN A 48 8.29 0.77 4.45
C GLN A 48 7.10 -0.02 5.01
N LEU A 49 6.93 0.05 6.32
CA LEU A 49 5.82 -0.57 7.05
C LEU A 49 4.70 0.44 7.29
N TYR A 50 5.08 1.64 7.74
CA TYR A 50 4.13 2.65 8.18
C TYR A 50 4.77 4.03 8.12
N GLN A 51 3.96 5.05 7.89
CA GLN A 51 4.37 6.44 7.86
C GLN A 51 3.28 7.27 8.52
N GLN A 52 3.70 8.13 9.43
CA GLN A 52 2.79 9.05 10.10
C GLN A 52 3.43 10.42 10.19
N SER A 53 2.72 11.42 9.68
CA SER A 53 3.07 12.82 9.81
C SER A 53 2.31 13.43 10.98
N TYR A 54 2.93 14.41 11.62
CA TYR A 54 2.33 15.22 12.67
C TYR A 54 2.68 16.68 12.41
N GLU A 55 1.82 17.60 12.84
CA GLU A 55 2.14 19.03 12.79
C GLU A 55 3.30 19.36 13.74
N THR A 56 3.20 18.88 14.98
CA THR A 56 4.24 19.02 16.01
C THR A 56 4.78 17.67 16.44
N PHE A 57 6.04 17.36 16.12
CA PHE A 57 6.68 16.10 16.46
C PHE A 57 8.07 16.32 17.07
N TYR A 58 8.27 15.89 18.31
CA TYR A 58 9.50 16.18 19.05
C TYR A 58 10.43 14.96 19.17
N GLN A 59 9.85 13.78 19.37
CA GLN A 59 10.63 12.60 19.69
C GLN A 59 9.85 11.31 19.43
N LEU A 60 10.59 10.27 19.06
CA LEU A 60 10.17 8.88 19.19
C LEU A 60 11.30 8.13 19.89
N GLN A 61 10.93 7.31 20.86
CA GLN A 61 11.83 6.35 21.46
C GLN A 61 11.16 4.99 21.46
N TRP A 62 11.94 3.98 21.13
CA TRP A 62 11.52 2.61 21.33
C TRP A 62 11.50 2.32 22.83
N ARG A 63 10.42 1.70 23.31
CA ARG A 63 10.37 1.21 24.67
C ARG A 63 11.52 0.21 24.88
N PRO A 64 12.44 0.45 25.86
CA PRO A 64 13.49 -0.51 26.16
C PRO A 64 12.88 -1.87 26.47
N ARG A 65 13.42 -2.93 25.85
CA ARG A 65 12.97 -4.29 26.06
C ARG A 65 14.08 -5.09 26.72
N GLU A 66 13.81 -5.57 27.92
CA GLU A 66 14.72 -6.45 28.64
C GLU A 66 14.88 -7.80 27.91
N GLN A 67 16.08 -8.38 27.99
CA GLN A 67 16.33 -9.70 27.43
C GLN A 67 15.70 -10.77 28.32
N LEU A 68 14.65 -11.42 27.81
CA LEU A 68 13.94 -12.49 28.52
C LEU A 68 14.71 -13.82 28.54
N LEU A 69 15.62 -14.01 27.58
CA LEU A 69 16.34 -15.28 27.39
C LEU A 69 17.74 -15.20 28.00
N SER A 70 18.10 -16.24 28.73
CA SER A 70 19.48 -16.43 29.19
C SER A 70 20.41 -16.75 28.01
N LYS A 71 21.72 -16.56 28.20
CA LYS A 71 22.74 -16.83 27.17
C LYS A 71 22.69 -18.28 26.66
N THR A 72 22.37 -19.23 27.53
CA THR A 72 22.28 -20.66 27.19
C THR A 72 21.06 -20.94 26.30
N GLU A 73 19.92 -20.30 26.56
CA GLU A 73 18.70 -20.42 25.76
C GLU A 73 18.87 -19.78 24.39
N ILE A 74 19.51 -18.62 24.30
CA ILE A 74 19.87 -17.99 23.02
C ILE A 74 20.72 -18.96 22.18
N GLY A 75 21.68 -19.66 22.80
CA GLY A 75 22.48 -20.69 22.14
C GLY A 75 21.63 -21.85 21.60
N LYS A 76 20.64 -22.32 22.37
CA LYS A 76 19.70 -23.38 21.93
C LYS A 76 18.85 -22.90 20.75
N VAL A 77 18.33 -21.67 20.78
CA VAL A 77 17.54 -21.08 19.70
C VAL A 77 18.36 -20.98 18.42
N ARG A 78 19.61 -20.49 18.52
CA ARG A 78 20.52 -20.38 17.37
C ARG A 78 20.80 -21.75 16.72
N LYS A 79 20.97 -22.81 17.50
CA LYS A 79 21.19 -24.18 16.99
C LYS A 79 19.95 -24.74 16.28
N ASN A 80 18.76 -24.40 16.76
CA ASN A 80 17.50 -24.95 16.26
C ASN A 80 16.71 -23.99 15.37
N LEU A 81 17.38 -22.97 14.79
CA LEU A 81 16.71 -21.86 14.10
C LEU A 81 15.78 -22.34 12.97
N LYS A 82 16.22 -23.30 12.15
CA LYS A 82 15.41 -23.87 11.05
C LYS A 82 14.11 -24.52 11.50
N LYS A 83 14.07 -25.07 12.72
CA LYS A 83 12.85 -25.68 13.28
C LYS A 83 11.85 -24.59 13.63
N TYR A 84 12.33 -23.54 14.30
CA TYR A 84 11.50 -22.41 14.70
C TYR A 84 11.01 -21.61 13.49
N GLU A 85 11.86 -21.40 12.49
CA GLU A 85 11.50 -20.76 11.21
C GLU A 85 10.29 -21.44 10.57
N LYS A 86 10.35 -22.76 10.35
CA LYS A 86 9.22 -23.52 9.80
C LYS A 86 7.94 -23.41 10.63
N GLN A 87 8.08 -23.41 11.96
CA GLN A 87 6.94 -23.29 12.87
C GLN A 87 6.29 -21.91 12.78
N PHE A 88 7.09 -20.84 12.80
CA PHE A 88 6.61 -19.46 12.72
C PHE A 88 6.03 -19.16 11.33
N ASP A 89 6.66 -19.60 10.25
CA ASP A 89 6.13 -19.45 8.89
C ASP A 89 4.75 -20.10 8.72
N MET A 90 4.54 -21.26 9.34
CA MET A 90 3.26 -21.95 9.33
C MET A 90 2.20 -21.17 10.11
N GLN A 91 2.55 -20.68 11.30
CA GLN A 91 1.67 -19.87 12.15
C GLN A 91 1.28 -18.54 11.48
N ASP A 92 2.25 -17.85 10.87
CA ASP A 92 2.02 -16.59 10.16
C ASP A 92 1.08 -16.78 8.96
N LYS A 93 1.27 -17.85 8.17
CA LYS A 93 0.36 -18.21 7.08
C LYS A 93 -1.05 -18.52 7.57
N GLU A 94 -1.16 -19.20 8.71
CA GLU A 94 -2.46 -19.53 9.31
C GLU A 94 -3.18 -18.26 9.79
N GLN A 95 -2.47 -17.34 10.46
CA GLN A 95 -3.01 -16.04 10.86
C GLN A 95 -3.45 -15.21 9.65
N GLU A 96 -2.63 -15.13 8.59
CA GLU A 96 -2.98 -14.41 7.38
C GLU A 96 -4.24 -15.00 6.72
N ARG A 97 -4.35 -16.33 6.70
CA ARG A 97 -5.54 -17.03 6.19
C ARG A 97 -6.77 -16.74 7.03
N ALA A 98 -6.64 -16.71 8.35
CA ALA A 98 -7.73 -16.40 9.27
C ALA A 98 -8.24 -14.97 9.08
N LEU A 99 -7.34 -13.98 9.00
CA LEU A 99 -7.67 -12.57 8.72
C LEU A 99 -8.39 -12.41 7.38
N LYS A 100 -7.88 -13.05 6.31
CA LYS A 100 -8.55 -13.05 5.00
C LYS A 100 -9.93 -13.69 5.09
N LEU A 101 -10.08 -14.79 5.83
CA LEU A 101 -11.37 -15.45 5.98
C LEU A 101 -12.37 -14.54 6.70
N GLU A 102 -11.99 -13.95 7.83
CA GLU A 102 -12.76 -12.93 8.57
C GLU A 102 -13.24 -11.81 7.65
N GLU A 103 -12.33 -11.17 6.91
CA GLU A 103 -12.66 -10.07 6.01
C GLU A 103 -13.62 -10.50 4.88
N THR A 104 -13.50 -11.75 4.41
CA THR A 104 -14.31 -12.24 3.30
C THR A 104 -15.64 -12.87 3.75
N LYS A 105 -15.82 -13.23 5.03
CA LYS A 105 -17.05 -13.90 5.54
C LYS A 105 -18.32 -13.10 5.16
N GLY A 106 -18.32 -11.78 5.36
CA GLY A 106 -19.44 -10.91 4.97
C GLY A 106 -19.52 -10.63 3.47
N LYS A 107 -18.36 -10.45 2.81
CA LYS A 107 -18.28 -10.04 1.40
C LYS A 107 -18.59 -11.17 0.40
N ARG A 108 -18.50 -12.45 0.80
CA ARG A 108 -18.75 -13.60 -0.10
C ARG A 108 -20.18 -13.63 -0.60
N ALA A 109 -21.16 -13.49 0.28
CA ALA A 109 -22.58 -13.56 -0.10
C ALA A 109 -22.93 -12.41 -1.06
N GLU A 110 -22.45 -11.21 -0.77
CA GLU A 110 -22.67 -10.03 -1.62
C GLU A 110 -21.98 -10.16 -2.98
N ARG A 111 -20.72 -10.63 -3.01
CA ARG A 111 -20.01 -10.92 -4.27
C ARG A 111 -20.73 -11.99 -5.09
N THR A 112 -21.27 -13.03 -4.46
CA THR A 112 -22.03 -14.07 -5.17
C THR A 112 -23.34 -13.52 -5.73
N LYS A 113 -24.09 -12.71 -4.97
CA LYS A 113 -25.30 -12.01 -5.45
C LYS A 113 -24.99 -11.08 -6.62
N TYR A 114 -23.91 -10.30 -6.53
CA TYR A 114 -23.48 -9.43 -7.63
C TYR A 114 -23.11 -10.23 -8.87
N ARG A 115 -22.31 -11.30 -8.72
CA ARG A 115 -21.91 -12.16 -9.83
C ARG A 115 -23.10 -12.84 -10.51
N SER A 116 -24.08 -13.32 -9.75
CA SER A 116 -25.29 -13.93 -10.33
C SER A 116 -26.19 -12.91 -11.02
N LEU A 117 -26.29 -11.68 -10.49
CA LEU A 117 -26.99 -10.58 -11.15
C LEU A 117 -26.33 -10.25 -12.49
N VAL A 118 -25.01 -10.06 -12.49
CA VAL A 118 -24.25 -9.77 -13.71
C VAL A 118 -24.37 -10.90 -14.72
N SER A 119 -24.27 -12.17 -14.31
CA SER A 119 -24.43 -13.30 -15.23
C SER A 119 -25.83 -13.37 -15.83
N ARG A 120 -26.86 -13.11 -15.03
CA ARG A 120 -28.26 -13.04 -15.49
C ARG A 120 -28.44 -11.93 -16.51
N LEU A 121 -27.96 -10.72 -16.21
CA LEU A 121 -28.07 -9.57 -17.11
C LEU A 121 -27.30 -9.81 -18.42
N LYS A 122 -26.12 -10.41 -18.35
CA LYS A 122 -25.37 -10.83 -19.55
C LYS A 122 -26.16 -11.82 -20.40
N ALA A 123 -26.76 -12.84 -19.78
CA ALA A 123 -27.56 -13.83 -20.50
C ALA A 123 -28.80 -13.22 -21.17
N ILE A 124 -29.48 -12.28 -20.49
CA ILE A 124 -30.60 -11.52 -21.07
C ILE A 124 -30.10 -10.70 -22.27
N ARG A 125 -29.03 -9.92 -22.09
CA ARG A 125 -28.44 -9.09 -23.16
C ARG A 125 -28.00 -9.91 -24.36
N SER A 126 -27.47 -11.12 -24.15
CA SER A 126 -27.11 -12.03 -25.24
C SER A 126 -28.33 -12.59 -25.97
N ARG A 127 -29.43 -12.88 -25.27
CA ARG A 127 -30.68 -13.35 -25.92
C ARG A 127 -31.36 -12.25 -26.73
N GLU A 128 -31.33 -11.03 -26.23
CA GLU A 128 -31.89 -9.84 -26.88
C GLU A 128 -30.92 -9.20 -27.88
N HIS A 129 -29.79 -9.85 -28.18
CA HIS A 129 -28.76 -9.28 -29.05
C HIS A 129 -29.29 -9.05 -30.47
N GLU A 130 -29.92 -10.07 -31.08
CA GLU A 130 -30.47 -9.97 -32.43
C GLU A 130 -31.62 -8.95 -32.52
N THR A 131 -32.53 -8.93 -31.54
CA THR A 131 -33.63 -7.95 -31.51
C THR A 131 -33.14 -6.53 -31.31
N ARG A 132 -32.08 -6.33 -30.53
CA ARG A 132 -31.46 -5.02 -30.36
C ARG A 132 -30.73 -4.58 -31.63
N LYS A 133 -30.02 -5.48 -32.29
CA LYS A 133 -29.34 -5.22 -33.57
C LYS A 133 -30.32 -4.78 -34.65
N THR A 134 -31.49 -5.42 -34.75
CA THR A 134 -32.52 -5.01 -35.71
C THR A 134 -33.13 -3.65 -35.39
N LEU A 135 -33.34 -3.33 -34.11
CA LEU A 135 -33.79 -2.00 -33.67
C LEU A 135 -32.76 -0.89 -33.92
N LEU A 136 -31.48 -1.25 -33.96
CA LEU A 136 -30.34 -0.37 -34.26
C LEU A 136 -29.99 -0.35 -35.76
N ASP A 137 -30.95 -0.66 -36.64
CA ASP A 137 -30.78 -0.65 -38.10
C ASP A 137 -29.61 -1.52 -38.59
N GLY A 138 -29.40 -2.66 -37.90
CA GLY A 138 -28.33 -3.61 -38.20
C GLY A 138 -26.99 -3.31 -37.53
N PHE A 139 -26.86 -2.19 -36.80
CA PHE A 139 -25.61 -1.83 -36.10
C PHE A 139 -25.36 -2.76 -34.91
N ASP A 140 -24.18 -3.40 -34.90
CA ASP A 140 -23.78 -4.32 -33.85
C ASP A 140 -22.76 -3.66 -32.91
N GLU A 141 -23.22 -3.21 -31.75
CA GLU A 141 -22.35 -2.61 -30.74
C GLU A 141 -21.23 -3.54 -30.23
N ASN A 142 -21.36 -4.86 -30.40
CA ASN A 142 -20.37 -5.83 -29.95
C ASN A 142 -19.30 -6.14 -31.00
N ASP A 143 -19.46 -5.65 -32.23
CA ASP A 143 -18.49 -5.84 -33.29
C ASP A 143 -17.34 -4.82 -33.13
N GLU A 144 -16.15 -5.31 -32.81
CA GLU A 144 -14.98 -4.46 -32.59
C GLU A 144 -14.58 -3.67 -33.85
N SER A 145 -14.97 -4.13 -35.05
CA SER A 145 -14.71 -3.38 -36.29
C SER A 145 -15.49 -2.07 -36.41
N ASN A 146 -16.58 -1.92 -35.62
CA ASN A 146 -17.34 -0.67 -35.54
C ASN A 146 -16.64 0.42 -34.73
N TYR A 147 -15.53 0.11 -34.05
CA TYR A 147 -14.75 1.06 -33.28
C TYR A 147 -13.35 1.21 -33.89
N PHE A 148 -12.87 2.45 -34.03
CA PHE A 148 -11.46 2.72 -34.29
C PHE A 148 -10.86 3.45 -33.09
N THR A 149 -9.72 2.96 -32.61
CA THR A 149 -8.99 3.62 -31.52
C THR A 149 -8.05 4.65 -32.13
N ARG A 150 -8.17 5.92 -31.72
CA ARG A 150 -7.25 6.99 -32.10
C ARG A 150 -6.42 7.41 -30.91
N GLU A 151 -5.10 7.36 -31.06
CA GLU A 151 -4.18 7.95 -30.09
C GLU A 151 -4.05 9.45 -30.40
N ILE A 152 -4.35 10.31 -29.41
CA ILE A 152 -4.28 11.76 -29.53
C ILE A 152 -3.24 12.27 -28.53
N THR A 153 -2.12 12.76 -29.04
CA THR A 153 -1.09 13.42 -28.24
C THR A 153 -1.47 14.88 -28.05
N VAL A 154 -1.74 15.28 -26.82
CA VAL A 154 -2.04 16.68 -26.45
C VAL A 154 -0.81 17.30 -25.81
N GLU A 155 -0.08 18.11 -26.58
CA GLU A 155 1.04 18.89 -26.05
C GLU A 155 0.52 20.20 -25.44
N THR A 156 0.74 20.38 -24.14
CA THR A 156 0.39 21.62 -23.44
C THR A 156 1.66 22.40 -23.16
N ILE A 157 1.78 23.60 -23.74
CA ILE A 157 2.93 24.50 -23.49
C ILE A 157 2.78 25.08 -22.09
N LEU A 158 3.66 24.70 -21.16
CA LEU A 158 3.59 25.10 -19.76
C LEU A 158 4.06 26.54 -19.49
N SER A 159 4.88 27.12 -20.36
CA SER A 159 5.40 28.48 -20.21
C SER A 159 6.08 28.94 -21.50
N SER A 160 5.68 30.11 -22.01
CA SER A 160 6.39 30.83 -23.08
C SER A 160 6.99 32.10 -22.49
N LYS A 161 8.28 32.36 -22.76
CA LYS A 161 8.95 33.61 -22.41
C LYS A 161 9.35 34.33 -23.69
N GLU A 162 8.81 35.51 -23.89
CA GLU A 162 9.23 36.42 -24.96
C GLU A 162 10.31 37.35 -24.40
N GLU A 163 11.52 37.31 -24.98
CA GLU A 163 12.57 38.29 -24.71
C GLU A 163 12.60 39.31 -25.85
N THR A 164 12.38 40.58 -25.52
CA THR A 164 12.48 41.69 -26.47
C THR A 164 13.96 42.08 -26.62
N VAL A 165 14.51 41.93 -27.82
CA VAL A 165 15.86 42.39 -28.13
C VAL A 165 15.79 43.88 -28.48
N MET A 166 16.51 44.73 -27.73
CA MET A 166 16.74 46.15 -28.03
C MET A 166 17.94 46.33 -28.96
#